data_AF-A0A814WWP1-F1
#
_entry.id   AF-A0A814WWP1-F1
#
_cell.length_a   1.000
_cell.length_b   1.000
_cell.length_c   1.000
_cell.angle_alpha   90.00
_cell.angle_beta   90.00
_cell.angle_gamma   90.00
#
_symmetry.space_group_name_H-M   'P 1'
#
loop_
_entity.id
_entity.type
_entity.pdbx_description
1 polymer ?
#
loop_
_entity_poly.entity_id
_entity_poly.type
_entity_poly.pdbx_seq_one_letter_code
_entity_poly.pdbx_strand_id
1 'polypeptide(L)'
;MIMIFARCSGVTTVEVMVAHVLVKFLIQFIQISFMVIFADLIFEVQIKGPILLAMVLIFLQGMCGMSYGLLISAVCEHEIEVIELVLGSVFPILLSSEGMPHVMRVISNFTPLTHSVEAMRCIASKGRFHFKVWFGFVIVSSWSAGFFIIAAALFALRK
;
A
#
# COMPACT_ATOMS: atom_id res chain seq x y z
N MET A 1 -21.79 2.80 5.13
CA MET A 1 -22.41 3.61 6.21
C MET A 1 -22.34 5.12 5.95
N ILE A 2 -21.17 5.72 5.65
CA ILE A 2 -21.04 7.19 5.49
C ILE A 2 -21.76 7.74 4.24
N MET A 3 -21.73 7.02 3.10
CA MET A 3 -22.47 7.42 1.89
C MET A 3 -24.00 7.44 2.08
N ILE A 4 -24.53 6.68 3.04
CA ILE A 4 -25.97 6.62 3.31
C ILE A 4 -26.41 7.87 4.07
N PHE A 5 -25.58 8.34 5.01
CA PHE A 5 -25.80 9.61 5.73
C PHE A 5 -25.70 10.83 4.80
N ALA A 6 -24.73 10.84 3.88
CA ALA A 6 -24.57 11.91 2.89
C ALA A 6 -25.84 12.10 2.02
N ARG A 7 -26.46 10.98 1.63
CA ARG A 7 -27.69 10.98 0.82
C ARG A 7 -28.90 11.53 1.59
N CYS A 8 -28.91 11.40 2.92
CA CYS A 8 -29.96 11.95 3.79
C CYS A 8 -29.73 13.43 4.18
N SER A 9 -28.52 13.97 3.99
CA SER A 9 -28.15 15.34 4.42
C SER A 9 -28.09 16.35 3.27
N GLY A 10 -28.44 15.95 2.03
CA GLY A 10 -28.48 16.84 0.87
C GLY A 10 -27.10 17.27 0.35
N VAL A 11 -26.02 16.69 0.88
CA VAL A 11 -24.64 16.98 0.51
C VAL A 11 -24.29 16.22 -0.77
N THR A 12 -23.58 16.87 -1.70
CA THR A 12 -23.22 16.19 -2.95
C THR A 12 -22.24 15.05 -2.68
N THR A 13 -22.45 13.90 -3.34
CA THR A 13 -21.59 12.71 -3.19
C THR A 13 -20.11 13.03 -3.44
N VAL A 14 -19.84 14.01 -4.31
CA VAL A 14 -18.49 14.51 -4.62
C VAL A 14 -17.82 15.17 -3.40
N GLU A 15 -18.54 16.03 -2.66
CA GLU A 15 -17.98 16.70 -1.46
C GLU A 15 -17.55 15.68 -0.40
N VAL A 16 -18.35 14.63 -0.21
CA VAL A 16 -18.05 13.57 0.76
C VAL A 16 -16.86 12.71 0.31
N MET A 17 -16.73 12.44 -0.99
CA MET A 17 -15.56 11.73 -1.52
C MET A 17 -14.27 12.54 -1.36
N VAL A 18 -14.32 13.85 -1.66
CA VAL A 18 -13.16 14.75 -1.51
C VAL A 18 -12.74 14.86 -0.04
N ALA A 19 -13.69 15.05 0.87
CA ALA A 19 -13.41 15.07 2.31
C ALA A 19 -12.76 13.77 2.78
N HIS A 20 -13.26 12.62 2.31
CA HIS A 20 -12.68 11.32 2.64
C HIS A 20 -11.24 11.16 2.16
N VAL A 21 -10.97 11.52 0.90
CA VAL A 21 -9.62 11.42 0.32
C VAL A 21 -8.64 12.30 1.09
N LEU A 22 -9.04 13.55 1.42
CA LEU A 22 -8.22 14.48 2.19
C LEU A 22 -7.90 13.95 3.59
N VAL A 23 -8.92 13.47 4.31
CA VAL A 23 -8.74 12.90 5.65
C VAL A 23 -7.83 11.67 5.60
N LYS A 24 -8.03 10.77 4.63
CA LYS A 24 -7.18 9.58 4.45
C LYS A 24 -5.73 9.95 4.13
N PHE A 25 -5.51 10.97 3.31
CA PHE A 25 -4.18 11.48 2.99
C PHE A 25 -3.45 12.01 4.24
N LEU A 26 -4.13 12.84 5.05
CA LEU A 26 -3.56 13.38 6.29
C LEU A 26 -3.23 12.28 7.30
N ILE A 27 -4.15 11.33 7.50
CA ILE A 27 -3.93 10.18 8.39
C ILE A 27 -2.72 9.38 7.92
N GLN A 28 -2.60 9.10 6.62
CA GLN A 28 -1.48 8.35 6.06
C GLN A 28 -0.15 9.07 6.31
N PHE A 29 -0.10 10.39 6.14
CA PHE A 29 1.11 11.16 6.39
C PHE A 29 1.56 11.11 7.85
N ILE A 30 0.60 11.27 8.78
CA ILE A 30 0.86 11.18 10.22
C ILE A 30 1.34 9.77 10.56
N GLN A 31 0.63 8.74 10.10
CA GLN A 31 0.96 7.33 10.37
C GLN A 31 2.37 6.97 9.90
N ILE A 32 2.78 7.41 8.70
CA ILE A 32 4.12 7.14 8.16
C ILE A 32 5.18 7.86 8.98
N SER A 33 4.94 9.12 9.33
CA SER A 33 5.86 9.91 10.15
C SER A 33 6.08 9.24 11.51
N PHE A 34 4.99 8.81 12.17
CA PHE A 34 5.06 8.04 13.41
C PHE A 34 5.81 6.72 13.22
N MET A 35 5.53 5.95 12.18
CA MET A 35 6.22 4.70 11.89
C MET A 35 7.73 4.88 11.73
N VAL A 36 8.17 5.90 11.01
CA VAL A 36 9.60 6.17 10.79
C VAL A 36 10.27 6.63 12.08
N ILE A 37 9.64 7.52 12.86
CA ILE A 37 10.17 7.99 14.14
C ILE A 37 10.30 6.84 15.14
N PHE A 38 9.28 5.98 15.23
CA PHE A 38 9.32 4.80 16.09
C PHE A 38 10.39 3.80 15.64
N ALA A 39 10.55 3.59 14.33
CA ALA A 39 11.58 2.70 13.80
C ALA A 39 13.01 3.15 14.14
N ASP A 40 13.27 4.46 14.10
CA ASP A 40 14.59 5.03 14.42
C ASP A 40 14.85 5.06 15.94
N LEU A 41 13.90 5.57 16.74
CA LEU A 41 14.10 5.79 18.17
C LEU A 41 13.93 4.54 19.05
N ILE A 42 13.01 3.64 18.71
CA ILE A 42 12.66 2.51 19.58
C ILE A 42 13.32 1.21 19.08
N PHE A 43 13.37 1.01 17.77
CA PHE A 43 13.95 -0.19 17.19
C PHE A 43 15.42 -0.02 16.81
N GLU A 44 16.02 1.16 17.04
CA GLU A 44 17.40 1.53 16.70
C GLU A 44 17.79 1.13 15.26
N VAL A 45 16.82 1.14 14.34
CA VAL A 45 17.05 0.81 12.96
C VAL A 45 17.82 1.96 12.34
N GLN A 46 19.14 1.82 12.21
CA GLN A 46 19.98 2.82 11.56
C GLN A 46 19.56 2.98 10.10
N ILE A 47 18.68 3.94 9.81
CA ILE A 47 18.35 4.33 8.45
C ILE A 47 19.53 5.15 7.93
N LYS A 48 20.51 4.46 7.33
CA LYS A 48 21.71 5.12 6.77
C LYS A 48 21.39 6.00 5.55
N GLY A 49 20.21 5.83 4.95
CA GLY A 49 19.78 6.56 3.76
C GLY A 49 18.94 7.80 4.07
N PRO A 50 18.59 8.59 3.03
CA PRO A 50 17.73 9.75 3.19
C PRO A 50 16.34 9.34 3.71
N ILE A 51 15.97 9.83 4.90
CA ILE A 51 14.67 9.55 5.52
C ILE A 51 13.52 9.94 4.58
N LEU A 52 13.69 11.03 3.82
CA LEU A 52 12.69 11.48 2.85
C LEU A 52 12.38 10.42 1.77
N LEU A 53 13.38 9.68 1.29
CA LEU A 53 13.15 8.60 0.32
C LEU A 53 12.31 7.47 0.92
N ALA A 54 12.60 7.10 2.17
CA ALA A 54 11.82 6.10 2.88
C ALA A 54 10.37 6.55 3.05
N MET A 55 10.14 7.81 3.45
CA MET A 55 8.80 8.38 3.60
C MET A 55 8.01 8.36 2.29
N VAL A 56 8.60 8.81 1.18
CA VAL A 56 7.91 8.81 -0.13
C VAL A 56 7.61 7.38 -0.61
N LEU A 57 8.53 6.43 -0.40
CA LEU A 57 8.31 5.03 -0.79
C LEU A 57 7.17 4.39 0.03
N ILE A 58 7.12 4.61 1.34
CA ILE A 58 6.03 4.10 2.19
C ILE A 58 4.72 4.81 1.83
N PHE A 59 4.76 6.09 1.48
CA PHE A 59 3.59 6.84 1.05
C PHE A 59 3.00 6.26 -0.24
N LEU A 60 3.83 6.02 -1.26
CA LEU A 60 3.44 5.35 -2.50
C LEU A 60 2.90 3.93 -2.22
N GLN A 61 3.54 3.18 -1.33
CA GLN A 61 3.08 1.86 -0.93
C GLN A 61 1.70 1.91 -0.25
N GLY A 62 1.43 2.96 0.55
CA GLY A 62 0.11 3.22 1.14
C GLY A 62 -0.96 3.44 0.08
N MET A 63 -0.67 4.24 -0.94
CA MET A 63 -1.59 4.47 -2.06
C MET A 63 -1.86 3.18 -2.86
N CYS A 64 -0.81 2.38 -3.10
CA CYS A 64 -0.93 1.07 -3.72
C CYS A 64 -1.82 0.13 -2.89
N GLY A 65 -1.64 0.10 -1.56
CA GLY A 65 -2.44 -0.72 -0.65
C GLY A 65 -3.92 -0.33 -0.63
N MET A 66 -4.22 0.98 -0.66
CA MET A 66 -5.61 1.46 -0.77
C MET A 66 -6.26 1.02 -2.09
N SER A 67 -5.54 1.15 -3.21
CA SER A 67 -6.04 0.74 -4.53
C SER A 67 -6.26 -0.77 -4.62
N TYR A 68 -5.36 -1.55 -4.03
CA TYR A 68 -5.50 -3.00 -3.93
C TYR A 68 -6.71 -3.41 -3.06
N GLY A 69 -6.93 -2.74 -1.92
CA GLY A 69 -8.12 -2.96 -1.10
C GLY A 69 -9.42 -2.69 -1.86
N LEU A 70 -9.47 -1.59 -2.65
CA LEU A 70 -10.62 -1.28 -3.50
C LEU A 70 -10.85 -2.34 -4.58
N LEU A 71 -9.78 -2.86 -5.20
CA LEU A 71 -9.87 -3.94 -6.17
C LEU A 71 -10.52 -5.19 -5.55
N ILE A 72 -10.05 -5.60 -4.36
CA ILE A 72 -10.61 -6.78 -3.67
C ILE A 72 -12.08 -6.55 -3.32
N SER A 73 -12.42 -5.37 -2.79
CA SER A 73 -13.81 -5.02 -2.48
C SER A 73 -14.71 -4.97 -3.74
N ALA A 74 -14.14 -4.75 -4.92
CA ALA A 74 -14.90 -4.78 -6.17
C ALA A 74 -15.14 -6.22 -6.68
N VAL A 75 -14.21 -7.14 -6.42
CA VAL A 75 -14.26 -8.52 -6.90
C VAL A 75 -15.06 -9.44 -5.98
N CYS A 76 -14.95 -9.26 -4.67
CA CYS A 76 -15.64 -10.10 -3.69
C CYS A 76 -17.03 -9.54 -3.34
N GLU A 77 -18.00 -10.44 -3.14
CA GLU A 77 -19.35 -10.08 -2.71
C GLU A 77 -19.54 -10.27 -1.20
N HIS A 78 -18.83 -11.23 -0.61
CA HIS A 78 -18.90 -11.56 0.81
C HIS A 78 -17.70 -11.02 1.58
N GLU A 79 -17.97 -10.48 2.78
CA GLU A 79 -16.92 -9.90 3.64
C GLU A 79 -15.86 -10.93 4.07
N ILE A 80 -16.25 -12.19 4.26
CA ILE A 80 -15.32 -13.26 4.67
C ILE A 80 -14.32 -13.57 3.55
N GLU A 81 -14.78 -13.63 2.30
CA GLU A 81 -13.90 -13.86 1.14
C GLU A 81 -12.86 -12.75 0.98
N VAL A 82 -13.25 -11.49 1.22
CA VAL A 82 -12.34 -10.34 1.23
C VAL A 82 -11.23 -10.56 2.26
N ILE A 83 -11.60 -10.95 3.48
CA ILE A 83 -10.65 -11.15 4.58
C ILE A 83 -9.69 -12.29 4.25
N GLU A 84 -10.19 -13.42 3.76
CA GLU A 84 -9.36 -14.57 3.38
C GLU A 84 -8.38 -14.21 2.25
N LEU A 85 -8.82 -13.45 1.25
CA LEU A 85 -7.98 -13.05 0.12
C LEU A 85 -6.92 -12.03 0.54
N VAL A 86 -7.28 -11.05 1.37
CA VAL A 86 -6.33 -10.10 1.96
C VAL A 86 -5.29 -10.84 2.79
N LEU A 87 -5.72 -11.72 3.70
CA LEU A 87 -4.82 -12.51 4.55
C LEU A 87 -3.90 -13.40 3.70
N GLY A 88 -4.45 -14.08 2.70
CA GLY A 88 -3.69 -14.90 1.77
C GLY A 88 -2.63 -14.10 1.00
N SER A 89 -2.93 -12.86 0.61
CA SER A 89 -1.98 -12.00 -0.12
C SER A 89 -0.85 -11.43 0.74
N VAL A 90 -1.08 -11.25 2.05
CA VAL A 90 -0.06 -10.75 3.00
C VAL A 90 0.81 -11.89 3.53
N PHE A 91 0.30 -13.12 3.52
CA PHE A 91 0.98 -14.30 4.06
C PHE A 91 2.41 -14.53 3.51
N PRO A 92 2.71 -14.36 2.22
CA PRO A 92 4.08 -14.50 1.68
C PRO A 92 5.10 -13.50 2.24
N ILE A 93 4.65 -12.37 2.77
CA ILE A 93 5.54 -11.30 3.27
C ILE A 93 5.93 -11.53 4.72
N LEU A 94 5.07 -12.24 5.47
CA LEU A 94 5.35 -12.66 6.84
C LEU A 94 6.44 -13.73 6.90
N LEU A 95 6.57 -14.53 5.85
CA LEU A 95 7.64 -15.51 5.71
C LEU A 95 8.94 -14.81 5.34
N SER A 96 9.99 -14.99 6.15
CA SER A 96 11.32 -14.48 5.80
C SER A 96 11.82 -15.18 4.52
N SER A 97 12.57 -14.45 3.70
CA SER A 97 13.09 -14.91 2.40
C SER A 97 13.97 -16.18 2.49
N GLU A 98 14.39 -16.56 3.69
CA GLU A 98 15.26 -17.72 3.97
C GLU A 98 14.48 -19.02 4.18
N GLY A 99 13.21 -18.94 4.60
CA GLY A 99 12.34 -20.11 4.84
C GLY A 99 11.31 -20.38 3.73
N MET A 100 11.42 -19.67 2.60
CA MET A 100 10.33 -19.57 1.64
C MET A 100 10.39 -20.67 0.56
N PRO A 101 9.37 -21.55 0.45
CA PRO A 101 9.31 -22.55 -0.60
C PRO A 101 9.21 -21.92 -1.99
N HIS A 102 9.68 -22.63 -3.03
CA HIS A 102 9.93 -22.07 -4.35
C HIS A 102 8.71 -21.42 -5.01
N VAL A 103 7.52 -22.01 -4.81
CA VAL A 103 6.23 -21.49 -5.32
C VAL A 103 5.88 -20.16 -4.66
N MET A 104 6.04 -20.09 -3.34
CA MET A 104 5.73 -18.91 -2.56
C MET A 104 6.63 -17.73 -2.94
N ARG A 105 7.91 -18.02 -3.23
CA ARG A 105 8.89 -17.02 -3.69
C ARG A 105 8.48 -16.36 -5.01
N VAL A 106 7.92 -17.13 -5.93
CA VAL A 106 7.42 -16.61 -7.21
C VAL A 106 6.22 -15.69 -7.00
N ILE A 107 5.27 -16.12 -6.16
CA ILE A 107 4.07 -15.32 -5.82
C ILE A 107 4.48 -14.02 -5.13
N SER A 108 5.40 -14.09 -4.17
CA SER A 108 5.88 -12.92 -3.44
C SER A 108 6.61 -11.92 -4.35
N ASN A 109 7.39 -12.39 -5.33
CA ASN A 109 8.03 -11.51 -6.32
C ASN A 109 7.03 -10.82 -7.26
N PHE A 110 5.80 -11.34 -7.40
CA PHE A 110 4.75 -10.65 -8.14
C PHE A 110 4.11 -9.50 -7.34
N THR A 111 4.18 -9.57 -6.00
CA THR A 111 3.52 -8.60 -5.14
C THR A 111 4.34 -7.30 -5.06
N PRO A 112 3.74 -6.12 -5.35
CA PRO A 112 4.44 -4.84 -5.29
C PRO A 112 5.00 -4.52 -3.88
N LEU A 113 4.33 -5.04 -2.84
CA LEU A 113 4.74 -4.89 -1.46
C LEU A 113 6.12 -5.52 -1.17
N THR A 114 6.47 -6.62 -1.84
CA THR A 114 7.78 -7.27 -1.70
C THR A 114 8.92 -6.39 -2.21
N HIS A 115 8.71 -5.77 -3.37
CA HIS A 115 9.68 -4.84 -3.95
C HIS A 115 9.87 -3.58 -3.08
N SER A 116 8.81 -3.09 -2.45
CA SER A 116 8.89 -2.00 -1.47
C SER A 116 9.71 -2.35 -0.24
N VAL A 117 9.49 -3.53 0.33
CA VAL A 117 10.23 -3.99 1.52
C VAL A 117 11.71 -4.18 1.20
N GLU A 118 12.04 -4.75 0.03
CA GLU A 118 13.42 -4.90 -0.42
C GLU A 118 14.09 -3.54 -0.68
N ALA A 119 13.37 -2.59 -1.29
CA ALA A 119 13.86 -1.22 -1.48
C ALA A 119 14.10 -0.51 -0.13
N MET A 120 13.19 -0.66 0.84
CA MET A 120 13.35 -0.12 2.19
C MET A 120 14.56 -0.72 2.91
N ARG A 121 14.74 -2.04 2.84
CA ARG A 121 15.93 -2.72 3.38
C ARG A 121 17.22 -2.21 2.73
N CYS A 122 17.21 -1.94 1.43
CA CYS A 122 18.35 -1.33 0.74
C CYS A 122 18.62 0.11 1.22
N ILE A 123 17.58 0.93 1.43
CA ILE A 123 17.71 2.30 1.97
C ILE A 123 18.33 2.26 3.38
N ALA A 124 17.83 1.38 4.25
CA ALA A 124 18.33 1.23 5.62
C ALA A 124 19.78 0.72 5.67
N SER A 125 20.10 -0.33 4.90
CA SER A 125 21.41 -0.99 4.97
C SER A 125 22.53 -0.27 4.20
N LYS A 126 22.26 0.23 3.00
CA LYS A 126 23.30 0.72 2.06
C LYS A 126 23.41 2.24 1.96
N GLY A 127 22.43 2.99 2.48
CA GLY A 127 22.49 4.44 2.64
C GLY A 127 22.62 5.30 1.38
N ARG A 128 22.48 4.73 0.17
CA ARG A 128 22.67 5.45 -1.10
C ARG A 128 21.59 5.10 -2.13
N PHE A 129 21.36 6.03 -3.05
CA PHE A 129 20.58 5.79 -4.28
C PHE A 129 21.19 4.59 -5.02
N HIS A 130 20.50 3.47 -4.97
CA HIS A 130 20.90 2.23 -5.65
C HIS A 130 19.82 1.87 -6.67
N PHE A 131 20.21 1.22 -7.77
CA PHE A 131 19.29 0.84 -8.85
C PHE A 131 18.04 0.10 -8.33
N LYS A 132 18.21 -0.76 -7.31
CA LYS A 132 17.11 -1.45 -6.63
C LYS A 132 16.08 -0.52 -5.98
N VAL A 133 16.49 0.62 -5.43
CA VAL A 133 15.59 1.58 -4.80
C VAL A 133 14.71 2.24 -5.86
N TRP A 134 15.33 2.71 -6.94
CA TRP A 134 14.59 3.31 -8.06
C TRP A 134 13.65 2.30 -8.73
N PHE A 135 14.10 1.05 -8.89
CA PHE A 135 13.26 -0.04 -9.39
C PHE A 135 12.03 -0.28 -8.51
N GLY A 136 12.20 -0.26 -7.17
CA GLY A 136 11.09 -0.31 -6.23
C GLY A 136 10.09 0.84 -6.44
N PHE A 137 10.56 2.07 -6.59
CA PHE A 137 9.71 3.24 -6.88
C PHE A 137 8.90 3.06 -8.17
N VAL A 138 9.55 2.62 -9.26
CA VAL A 138 8.89 2.42 -10.56
C VAL A 138 7.84 1.32 -10.48
N ILE A 139 8.17 0.19 -9.84
CA ILE A 139 7.22 -0.93 -9.68
C ILE A 139 6.00 -0.50 -8.89
N VAL A 140 6.19 0.13 -7.72
CA VAL A 140 5.07 0.52 -6.85
C VAL A 140 4.19 1.55 -7.54
N SER A 141 4.80 2.52 -8.24
CA SER A 141 4.05 3.52 -8.99
C SER A 141 3.24 2.89 -10.13
N SER A 142 3.84 1.95 -10.86
CA SER A 142 3.18 1.23 -11.97
C SER A 142 2.01 0.37 -11.47
N TRP A 143 2.21 -0.35 -10.37
CA TRP A 143 1.16 -1.16 -9.74
C TRP A 143 0.05 -0.29 -9.14
N SER A 144 0.40 0.81 -8.47
CA SER A 144 -0.59 1.74 -7.93
C SER A 144 -1.48 2.31 -9.04
N ALA A 145 -0.88 2.70 -10.17
CA ALA A 145 -1.64 3.16 -11.34
C ALA A 145 -2.50 2.04 -11.94
N GLY A 146 -1.93 0.83 -12.12
CA GLY A 146 -2.64 -0.33 -12.67
C GLY A 146 -3.85 -0.73 -11.82
N PHE A 147 -3.68 -0.88 -10.51
CA PHE A 147 -4.78 -1.21 -9.61
C PHE A 147 -5.85 -0.14 -9.57
N PHE A 148 -5.46 1.14 -9.58
CA PHE A 148 -6.43 2.23 -9.60
C PHE A 148 -7.26 2.24 -10.89
N ILE A 149 -6.62 2.04 -12.05
CA ILE A 149 -7.30 1.97 -13.35
C ILE A 149 -8.26 0.77 -13.40
N ILE A 150 -7.81 -0.42 -12.99
CA ILE A 150 -8.64 -1.63 -12.99
C ILE A 150 -9.82 -1.49 -12.03
N ALA A 151 -9.58 -0.97 -10.82
CA ALA A 151 -10.66 -0.71 -9.87
C ALA A 151 -11.68 0.28 -10.44
N ALA A 152 -11.22 1.40 -11.00
CA ALA A 152 -12.10 2.38 -11.63
C ALA A 152 -12.91 1.79 -12.80
N ALA A 153 -12.29 0.94 -13.63
CA ALA A 153 -12.96 0.25 -14.73
C ALA A 153 -14.02 -0.74 -14.21
N LEU A 154 -13.70 -1.55 -13.20
CA LEU A 154 -14.65 -2.49 -12.57
C LEU A 154 -15.84 -1.75 -11.96
N PHE A 155 -15.60 -0.65 -11.25
CA PHE A 155 -16.69 0.18 -10.70
C PHE A 155 -17.55 0.83 -11.79
N ALA A 156 -16.96 1.21 -12.92
CA ALA A 156 -17.71 1.76 -14.06
C ALA A 156 -18.56 0.70 -14.78
N LEU A 157 -18.11 -0.56 -14.81
CA LEU A 157 -18.80 -1.69 -15.43
C LEU A 157 -19.93 -2.25 -14.55
N ARG A 158 -19.84 -2.12 -13.23
CA ARG A 158 -20.84 -2.62 -12.27
C ARG A 158 -22.07 -1.68 -12.13
N LYS A 159 -22.36 -0.91 -13.18
CA LYS A 159 -23.52 0.00 -13.27
C LYS A 159 -24.83 -0.74 -13.40
#